data_AF-A0AAU8HWG6-F1
#
_entry.id   AF-A0AAU8HWG6-F1
#
_cell.length_a   1.000
_cell.length_b   1.000
_cell.length_c   1.000
_cell.angle_alpha   90.00
_cell.angle_beta   90.00
_cell.angle_gamma   90.00
#
_symmetry.space_group_name_H-M   'P 1'
#
loop_
_entity.id
_entity.type
_entity.pdbx_description
1 polymer ?
#
loop_
_entity_poly.entity_id
_entity_poly.type
_entity_poly.pdbx_seq_one_letter_code
_entity_poly.pdbx_strand_id
1 'polypeptide(L)'
;MRKVELNMTEELKYNVIKKLVENNGNKDRKPVNVIDESTVQEIITLYDNKYHDANFTHLAELLEEQENIKVSKSFLRERFLKEGIVSPMATRKLKKRVKQQLEIKKKQANSKKEQEYIQKQIVNLVRYLL
;
A
#
# COMPACT_ATOMS: atom_id res chain seq x y z
N MET A 1 -8.36 -46.92 18.77
CA MET A 1 -7.32 -45.90 18.99
C MET A 1 -7.29 -45.57 20.48
N ARG A 2 -6.10 -45.49 21.11
CA ARG A 2 -6.00 -45.11 22.53
C ARG A 2 -6.35 -43.63 22.69
N LYS A 3 -7.19 -43.31 23.67
CA LYS A 3 -7.50 -41.92 24.04
C LYS A 3 -6.26 -41.35 24.75
N VAL A 4 -5.72 -40.25 24.23
CA VAL A 4 -4.63 -39.52 24.89
C VAL A 4 -5.28 -38.52 25.82
N GLU A 5 -5.01 -38.61 27.11
CA GLU A 5 -5.44 -37.63 28.10
C GLU A 5 -4.35 -36.55 28.20
N LEU A 6 -4.71 -35.31 27.89
CA LEU A 6 -3.80 -34.17 27.94
C LEU A 6 -3.77 -33.62 29.37
N ASN A 7 -2.61 -33.15 29.81
CA ASN A 7 -2.56 -32.37 31.04
C ASN A 7 -3.10 -30.95 30.83
N MET A 8 -3.44 -30.25 31.91
CA MET A 8 -4.02 -28.90 31.86
C MET A 8 -3.21 -27.90 31.01
N THR A 9 -1.88 -27.99 31.02
CA THR A 9 -1.03 -27.08 30.25
C THR A 9 -1.02 -27.42 28.76
N GLU A 10 -1.12 -28.70 28.42
CA GLU A 10 -1.23 -29.21 27.06
C GLU A 10 -2.60 -28.88 26.47
N GLU A 11 -3.67 -28.99 27.26
CA GLU A 11 -5.01 -28.55 26.84
C GLU A 11 -5.03 -27.05 26.53
N LEU A 12 -4.41 -26.22 27.38
CA LEU A 12 -4.32 -24.78 27.13
C LEU A 12 -3.56 -24.48 25.83
N LYS A 13 -2.41 -25.12 25.61
CA LYS A 13 -1.64 -24.97 24.36
C LYS A 13 -2.43 -25.44 23.14
N TYR A 14 -3.09 -26.60 23.26
CA TYR A 14 -3.93 -27.16 22.19
C TYR A 14 -5.06 -26.21 21.83
N ASN A 15 -5.77 -25.67 22.82
CA ASN A 15 -6.87 -24.72 22.60
C ASN A 15 -6.40 -23.42 21.95
N VAL A 16 -5.22 -22.90 22.35
CA VAL A 16 -4.62 -21.73 21.70
C VAL A 16 -4.28 -22.02 20.24
N ILE A 17 -3.60 -23.14 19.95
CA ILE A 17 -3.21 -23.53 18.59
C ILE A 17 -4.44 -23.79 17.72
N LYS A 18 -5.42 -24.53 18.24
CA LYS A 18 -6.68 -24.82 17.57
C LYS A 18 -7.43 -23.53 17.21
N LYS A 19 -7.56 -22.60 18.16
CA LYS A 19 -8.18 -21.28 17.94
C LYS A 19 -7.41 -20.46 16.90
N LEU A 20 -6.08 -20.53 16.87
CA LEU A 20 -5.28 -19.84 15.84
C LEU A 20 -5.51 -20.45 14.45
N VAL A 21 -5.55 -21.78 14.33
CA VAL A 21 -5.79 -22.46 13.05
C VAL A 21 -7.22 -22.18 12.53
N GLU A 22 -8.22 -22.26 13.40
CA GLU A 22 -9.64 -21.99 13.07
C GLU A 22 -9.86 -20.53 12.65
N ASN A 23 -9.17 -19.57 13.28
CA ASN A 23 -9.27 -18.14 12.96
C ASN A 23 -8.23 -17.66 11.95
N ASN A 24 -7.70 -18.54 11.10
CA ASN A 24 -6.85 -18.17 9.96
C ASN A 24 -5.46 -17.59 10.34
N GLY A 25 -4.90 -18.03 11.47
CA GLY A 25 -3.52 -17.79 11.91
C GLY A 25 -3.27 -16.40 12.51
N ASN A 26 -2.02 -15.93 12.46
CA ASN A 26 -1.61 -14.59 12.90
C ASN A 26 -1.97 -13.47 11.89
N LYS A 27 -3.00 -13.66 11.05
CA LYS A 27 -3.33 -12.71 9.97
C LYS A 27 -3.64 -11.29 10.46
N ASP A 28 -4.17 -11.15 11.67
CA ASP A 28 -4.54 -9.85 12.23
C ASP A 28 -3.41 -9.18 13.03
N ARG A 29 -2.26 -9.86 13.20
CA ARG A 29 -1.13 -9.27 13.92
C ARG A 29 -0.37 -8.33 12.99
N LYS A 30 -0.45 -7.03 13.26
CA LYS A 30 0.38 -6.02 12.61
C LYS A 30 1.87 -6.33 12.84
N PRO A 31 2.71 -6.33 11.80
CA PRO A 31 4.16 -6.41 11.97
C PRO A 31 4.67 -5.30 12.90
N VAL A 32 5.76 -5.56 13.61
CA VAL A 32 6.39 -4.56 14.49
C VAL A 32 6.88 -3.34 13.70
N ASN A 33 7.30 -3.56 12.45
CA ASN A 33 7.83 -2.53 11.56
C ASN A 33 6.77 -1.94 10.63
N VAL A 34 5.49 -1.96 11.04
CA VAL A 34 4.45 -1.28 10.27
C VAL A 34 4.67 0.22 10.36
N ILE A 35 4.74 0.87 9.20
CA ILE A 35 4.72 2.32 9.11
C ILE A 35 3.31 2.79 9.38
N ASP A 36 3.17 3.79 10.24
CA ASP A 36 1.88 4.36 10.60
C ASP A 36 1.19 5.00 9.39
N GLU A 37 -0.14 4.88 9.35
CA GLU A 37 -0.94 5.45 8.25
C GLU A 37 -0.78 6.99 8.18
N SER A 38 -0.51 7.64 9.31
CA SER A 38 -0.19 9.07 9.37
C SER A 38 1.09 9.39 8.59
N THR A 39 2.17 8.63 8.81
CA THR A 39 3.43 8.77 8.08
C THR A 39 3.25 8.48 6.59
N VAL A 40 2.38 7.52 6.23
CA VAL A 40 2.05 7.27 4.83
C VAL A 40 1.39 8.49 4.19
N GLN A 41 0.42 9.11 4.88
CA GLN A 41 -0.27 10.29 4.36
C GLN A 41 0.68 11.49 4.23
N GLU A 42 1.62 11.64 5.17
CA GLU A 42 2.68 12.64 5.13
C GLU A 42 3.59 12.43 3.92
N ILE A 43 4.05 11.20 3.67
CA ILE A 43 4.87 10.85 2.49
C ILE A 43 4.14 11.21 1.19
N ILE A 44 2.84 10.91 1.07
CA ILE A 44 2.05 11.25 -0.12
C ILE A 44 1.98 12.77 -0.30
N THR A 45 1.77 13.49 0.80
CA THR A 45 1.69 14.96 0.80
C THR A 45 3.02 15.59 0.39
N LEU A 46 4.14 15.07 0.89
CA LEU A 46 5.49 15.52 0.51
C LEU A 46 5.77 15.25 -0.96
N TYR A 47 5.35 14.09 -1.47
CA TYR A 47 5.51 13.77 -2.88
C TYR A 47 4.74 14.75 -3.77
N ASP A 48 3.48 15.04 -3.48
CA ASP A 48 2.67 15.93 -4.32
C ASP A 48 3.13 17.40 -4.27
N ASN A 49 3.64 17.87 -3.13
CA ASN A 49 3.98 19.29 -2.93
C ASN A 49 5.47 19.61 -3.16
N LYS A 50 6.38 18.70 -2.83
CA LYS A 50 7.83 18.98 -2.78
C LYS A 50 8.65 18.10 -3.72
N TYR A 51 8.28 16.83 -3.89
CA TYR A 51 9.10 15.83 -4.59
C TYR A 51 8.40 15.19 -5.80
N HIS A 52 7.51 15.93 -6.46
CA HIS A 52 6.61 15.43 -7.50
C HIS A 52 7.31 14.88 -8.75
N ASP A 53 8.56 15.29 -8.97
CA ASP A 53 9.44 14.89 -10.07
C ASP A 53 10.41 13.75 -9.67
N ALA A 54 10.43 13.33 -8.40
CA ALA A 54 11.32 12.28 -7.94
C ALA A 54 10.85 10.89 -8.40
N ASN A 55 11.80 10.02 -8.75
CA ASN A 55 11.52 8.59 -8.84
C ASN A 55 11.51 7.95 -7.43
N PHE A 56 10.96 6.74 -7.27
CA PHE A 56 10.83 6.14 -5.94
C PHE A 56 12.15 5.79 -5.24
N THR A 57 13.25 5.64 -5.98
CA THR A 57 14.58 5.50 -5.37
C THR A 57 15.00 6.83 -4.77
N HIS A 58 14.92 7.90 -5.57
CA HIS A 58 15.29 9.25 -5.13
C HIS A 58 14.37 9.78 -4.03
N LEU A 59 13.07 9.48 -4.08
CA LEU A 59 12.13 9.82 -3.03
C LEU A 59 12.53 9.18 -1.69
N ALA A 60 12.98 7.92 -1.70
CA ALA A 60 13.42 7.27 -0.46
C ALA A 60 14.65 7.96 0.14
N GLU A 61 15.61 8.39 -0.70
CA GLU A 61 16.79 9.14 -0.27
C GLU A 61 16.39 10.50 0.32
N LEU A 62 15.54 11.27 -0.37
CA LEU A 62 15.06 12.58 0.07
C LEU A 62 14.28 12.51 1.39
N LEU A 63 13.43 11.48 1.55
CA LEU A 63 12.69 11.27 2.80
C LEU A 63 13.63 10.96 3.97
N GLU A 64 14.68 10.18 3.76
CA GLU A 64 15.65 9.85 4.80
C GLU A 64 16.52 11.07 5.16
N GLU A 65 17.01 11.82 4.16
CA GLU A 65 17.91 12.96 4.38
C GLU A 65 17.22 14.21 4.91
N GLN A 66 16.04 14.55 4.38
CA GLN A 66 15.40 15.84 4.62
C GLN A 66 14.30 15.76 5.69
N GLU A 67 13.64 14.61 5.80
CA GLU A 67 12.47 14.43 6.67
C GLU A 67 12.72 13.39 7.78
N ASN A 68 13.88 12.73 7.78
CA ASN A 68 14.25 11.65 8.70
C ASN A 68 13.25 10.47 8.70
N ILE A 69 12.63 10.21 7.54
CA ILE A 69 11.66 9.13 7.31
C ILE A 69 12.34 7.99 6.54
N LYS A 70 12.66 6.90 7.23
CA LYS A 70 13.32 5.74 6.63
C LYS A 70 12.30 4.76 6.01
N VAL A 71 12.21 4.75 4.68
CA VAL A 71 11.32 3.84 3.95
C VAL A 71 12.03 3.22 2.74
N SER A 72 11.63 2.00 2.37
CA SER A 72 12.19 1.35 1.18
C SER A 72 11.50 1.81 -0.11
N LYS A 73 12.24 1.85 -1.22
CA LYS A 73 11.66 2.11 -2.56
C LYS A 73 10.55 1.13 -2.94
N SER A 74 10.63 -0.13 -2.48
CA SER A 74 9.62 -1.15 -2.75
C SER A 74 8.32 -0.85 -2.00
N PHE A 75 8.42 -0.41 -0.75
CA PHE A 75 7.28 0.05 0.05
C PHE A 75 6.58 1.24 -0.62
N LEU A 76 7.36 2.27 -1.02
CA LEU A 76 6.83 3.42 -1.76
C LEU A 76 6.11 2.97 -3.02
N ARG A 77 6.75 2.12 -3.83
CA ARG A 77 6.16 1.61 -5.07
C ARG A 77 4.84 0.87 -4.83
N GLU A 78 4.77 0.01 -3.83
CA GLU A 78 3.56 -0.76 -3.52
C GLU A 78 2.43 0.17 -3.06
N ARG A 79 2.72 1.05 -2.09
CA ARG A 79 1.73 1.98 -1.54
C ARG A 79 1.20 2.93 -2.61
N PHE A 80 2.07 3.54 -3.39
CA PHE A 80 1.68 4.49 -4.43
C PHE A 80 0.88 3.80 -5.53
N LEU A 81 1.24 2.58 -5.92
CA LEU A 81 0.50 1.83 -6.92
C LEU A 81 -0.91 1.47 -6.44
N LYS A 82 -1.11 1.21 -5.14
CA LYS A 82 -2.44 0.98 -4.54
C LYS A 82 -3.33 2.23 -4.66
N GLU A 83 -2.75 3.41 -4.44
CA GLU A 83 -3.42 4.71 -4.63
C GLU A 83 -3.55 5.11 -6.11
N GLY A 84 -2.94 4.36 -7.03
CA GLY A 84 -2.95 4.64 -8.47
C GLY A 84 -1.95 5.72 -8.92
N ILE A 85 -1.02 6.09 -8.04
CA ILE A 85 0.06 7.05 -8.31
C ILE A 85 1.23 6.31 -8.94
N VAL A 86 1.83 6.90 -9.97
CA VAL A 86 3.05 6.38 -10.60
C VAL A 86 4.15 7.41 -10.60
N SER A 87 5.40 6.93 -10.54
CA SER A 87 6.57 7.77 -10.74
C SER A 87 6.54 8.42 -12.14
N PRO A 88 7.07 9.65 -12.32
CA PRO A 88 7.11 10.30 -13.63
C PRO A 88 7.93 9.47 -14.63
N MET A 89 8.94 8.76 -14.13
CA MET A 89 9.86 7.88 -14.88
C MET A 89 9.29 6.47 -15.09
N ALA A 90 8.03 6.23 -14.72
CA ALA A 90 7.38 4.95 -14.94
C ALA A 90 7.33 4.59 -16.43
N THR A 91 7.54 3.30 -16.73
CA THR A 91 7.48 2.79 -18.11
C THR A 91 6.10 3.01 -18.73
N ARG A 92 6.06 3.23 -20.05
CA ARG A 92 4.81 3.40 -20.82
C ARG A 92 3.82 2.25 -20.59
N LYS A 93 4.32 1.01 -20.46
CA LYS A 93 3.52 -0.19 -20.17
C LYS A 93 2.82 -0.11 -18.81
N LEU A 94 3.53 0.36 -17.78
CA LEU A 94 2.96 0.54 -16.45
C LEU A 94 1.90 1.66 -16.46
N LYS A 95 2.22 2.82 -17.05
CA LYS A 95 1.27 3.94 -17.20
C LYS A 95 -0.01 3.48 -17.91
N LYS A 96 0.10 2.71 -19.01
CA LYS A 96 -1.05 2.15 -19.73
C LYS A 96 -1.91 1.25 -18.84
N ARG A 97 -1.30 0.35 -18.06
CA ARG A 97 -2.02 -0.55 -17.15
C ARG A 97 -2.77 0.22 -16.07
N VAL A 98 -2.11 1.18 -15.42
CA VAL A 98 -2.72 2.00 -14.36
C VAL A 98 -3.87 2.84 -14.92
N LYS A 99 -3.69 3.45 -16.11
CA LYS A 99 -4.77 4.15 -16.80
C LYS A 99 -5.99 3.25 -17.01
N GLN A 100 -5.80 2.03 -17.51
CA GLN A 100 -6.90 1.07 -17.71
C GLN A 100 -7.62 0.75 -16.40
N GLN A 101 -6.89 0.59 -15.30
CA GLN A 101 -7.49 0.36 -13.97
C GLN A 101 -8.31 1.56 -13.50
N LEU A 102 -7.80 2.78 -13.67
CA LEU A 102 -8.53 4.01 -13.31
C LEU A 102 -9.79 4.19 -14.15
N GLU A 103 -9.75 3.88 -15.45
CA GLU A 103 -10.94 3.93 -16.32
C GLU A 103 -12.01 2.91 -15.88
N ILE A 104 -11.61 1.71 -15.46
CA ILE A 104 -12.54 0.71 -14.89
C ILE A 104 -13.15 1.25 -13.58
N LYS A 105 -12.33 1.79 -12.68
CA LYS A 105 -12.81 2.40 -11.43
C LYS A 105 -13.78 3.54 -11.68
N LYS A 106 -13.52 4.40 -12.67
CA LYS A 106 -14.41 5.50 -13.06
C LYS A 106 -15.78 5.00 -13.50
N LYS A 107 -15.83 3.90 -14.26
CA LYS A 107 -17.09 3.28 -14.69
C LYS A 107 -17.88 2.66 -13.53
N GLN A 108 -17.19 2.17 -12.51
CA GLN A 108 -17.78 1.58 -11.31
C GLN A 108 -18.19 2.63 -10.26
N ALA A 109 -17.64 3.84 -10.33
CA ALA A 109 -17.92 4.92 -9.39
C ALA A 109 -19.37 5.41 -9.52
N ASN A 110 -20.08 5.41 -8.40
CA ASN A 110 -21.51 5.78 -8.33
C ASN A 110 -21.72 7.30 -8.19
N SER A 111 -20.71 8.03 -7.71
CA SER A 111 -20.79 9.46 -7.45
C SER A 111 -20.07 10.27 -8.52
N LYS A 112 -20.70 11.36 -8.98
CA LYS A 112 -20.07 12.32 -9.90
C LYS A 112 -18.76 12.89 -9.33
N LYS A 113 -18.71 13.15 -8.01
CA LYS A 113 -17.49 13.65 -7.34
C LYS A 113 -16.34 12.65 -7.42
N GLU A 114 -16.65 11.36 -7.26
CA GLU A 114 -15.67 10.27 -7.34
C GLU A 114 -15.16 10.10 -8.78
N GLN A 115 -16.06 10.19 -9.76
CA GLN A 115 -15.69 10.15 -11.18
C GLN A 115 -14.77 11.33 -11.56
N GLU A 116 -15.02 12.53 -11.05
CA GLU A 116 -14.18 13.71 -11.26
C GLU A 116 -12.79 13.54 -10.63
N TYR A 117 -12.73 12.97 -9.41
CA TYR A 117 -11.46 12.66 -8.75
C TYR A 117 -10.63 11.68 -9.59
N ILE A 118 -11.23 10.57 -10.03
CA ILE A 118 -10.55 9.58 -10.86
C ILE A 118 -10.12 10.19 -12.21
N GLN A 119 -10.94 11.08 -12.79
CA GLN A 119 -10.59 11.79 -14.01
C GLN A 119 -9.35 12.68 -13.83
N LYS A 120 -9.22 13.38 -12.69
CA LYS A 120 -8.00 14.15 -12.37
C LYS A 120 -6.76 13.26 -12.30
N GLN A 121 -6.87 12.07 -11.68
CA GLN A 121 -5.77 11.11 -11.62
C GLN A 121 -5.32 10.64 -13.01
N ILE A 122 -6.28 10.37 -13.92
CA ILE A 122 -5.99 10.00 -15.31
C ILE A 122 -5.26 11.13 -16.05
N VAL A 123 -5.66 12.39 -15.85
CA VAL A 123 -5.02 13.55 -16.49
C VAL A 123 -3.59 13.73 -15.98
N ASN A 124 -3.39 13.66 -14.66
CA ASN A 124 -2.06 13.78 -14.04
C ASN A 124 -1.10 12.71 -14.59
N LEU A 125 -1.56 11.48 -14.73
CA LEU A 125 -0.79 10.37 -15.32
C LEU A 125 -0.32 10.66 -16.76
N VAL A 126 -1.13 11.37 -17.54
CA VAL A 126 -0.81 11.76 -18.92
C VAL A 126 0.07 13.01 -18.98
N ARG A 127 -0.03 13.91 -18.00
CA ARG A 127 0.75 15.17 -17.95
C ARG A 127 2.25 14.92 -17.85
N TYR A 128 2.68 13.88 -17.15
CA TYR A 128 4.09 13.44 -17.06
C TYR A 128 4.61 12.72 -18.33
N LEU A 129 4.10 13.07 -19.52
CA LEU A 129 4.51 12.52 -20.82
C LEU A 129 4.85 13.60 -21.87
N LEU A 130 4.68 14.88 -21.54
CA LEU A 130 5.08 16.04 -22.35
C LEU A 130 6.30 16.70 -21.71
#